data_AF-A0A8T4NVW6-F1
#
_entry.id   AF-A0A8T4NVW6-F1
#
_cell.length_a   1.000
_cell.length_b   1.000
_cell.length_c   1.000
_cell.angle_alpha   90.00
_cell.angle_beta   90.00
_cell.angle_gamma   90.00
#
_symmetry.space_group_name_H-M   'P 1'
#
loop_
_entity.id
_entity.type
_entity.pdbx_description
1 polymer ?
#
loop_
_entity_poly.entity_id
_entity_poly.type
_entity_poly.pdbx_seq_one_letter_code
_entity_poly.pdbx_strand_id
1 'polypeptide(L)' 'MRFAAKEAIIKAIGCLDFKLPPFKSIEIINDKTGAPKVYIHVEYLKHIQAKISLSHCEDKAIAFAIIKNVKK' A
#
# COMPACT_ATOMS: atom_id res chain seq x y z
N MET A 1 0.20 -8.75 -9.59
CA MET A 1 0.71 -8.22 -8.30
C MET A 1 0.14 -6.88 -7.87
N ARG A 2 0.15 -5.82 -8.70
CA ARG A 2 -0.23 -4.45 -8.28
C ARG A 2 -1.64 -4.36 -7.65
N PHE A 3 -2.59 -5.16 -8.12
CA PHE A 3 -3.92 -5.23 -7.54
C PHE A 3 -3.90 -5.75 -6.09
N ALA A 4 -3.30 -6.93 -5.85
CA ALA A 4 -3.14 -7.50 -4.51
C ALA A 4 -2.44 -6.53 -3.53
N ALA A 5 -1.47 -5.77 -4.05
CA ALA A 5 -0.76 -4.77 -3.29
C ALA A 5 -1.66 -3.60 -2.85
N LYS A 6 -2.47 -3.06 -3.77
CA LYS A 6 -3.44 -2.00 -3.45
C LYS A 6 -4.52 -2.48 -2.48
N GLU A 7 -5.01 -3.71 -2.67
CA GLU A 7 -5.95 -4.37 -1.74
C GLU A 7 -5.39 -4.48 -0.33
N ALA A 8 -4.15 -4.95 -0.17
CA ALA A 8 -3.50 -5.06 1.14
C ALA A 8 -3.39 -3.69 1.85
N ILE A 9 -3.05 -2.63 1.10
CA ILE A 9 -2.97 -1.26 1.62
C ILE A 9 -4.35 -0.74 2.05
N ILE A 10 -5.37 -0.92 1.22
CA ILE A 10 -6.75 -0.49 1.52
C ILE A 10 -7.27 -1.18 2.79
N LYS A 11 -7.06 -2.49 2.92
CA LYS A 11 -7.47 -3.26 4.09
C LYS A 11 -6.76 -2.78 5.36
N ALA A 12 -5.45 -2.56 5.29
CA ALA A 12 -4.70 -2.01 6.43
C ALA A 12 -5.24 -0.63 6.85
N ILE A 13 -5.52 0.27 5.90
CA ILE A 13 -6.06 1.61 6.19
C ILE A 13 -7.46 1.51 6.79
N GLY A 14 -8.28 0.57 6.31
CA GLY A 14 -9.61 0.31 6.85
C GLY A 14 -9.60 -0.09 8.33
N CYS A 15 -8.53 -0.75 8.82
CA CYS A 15 -8.37 -1.08 10.24
C CYS A 15 -8.13 0.14 11.15
N LEU A 16 -7.85 1.33 10.58
CA LEU A 16 -7.66 2.57 11.33
C LEU A 16 -8.90 3.47 11.32
N ASP A 17 -10.07 2.95 10.90
CA ASP A 17 -11.33 3.70 10.74
C ASP A 17 -11.24 4.95 9.85
N PHE A 18 -10.26 4.99 8.94
CA PHE A 18 -10.17 6.03 7.93
C PHE A 18 -11.08 5.75 6.74
N LYS A 19 -11.50 6.82 6.05
CA LYS A 19 -12.10 6.72 4.72
C LYS A 19 -11.14 5.96 3.78
N LEU A 20 -11.67 4.96 3.06
CA LEU A 20 -10.86 4.19 2.12
C LEU A 20 -10.46 5.05 0.90
N PRO A 21 -9.17 5.08 0.54
CA PRO A 21 -8.72 5.78 -0.66
C PRO A 21 -9.10 5.00 -1.93
N PRO A 22 -9.38 5.69 -3.05
CA PRO A 22 -9.63 5.02 -4.32
C PRO A 22 -8.34 4.36 -4.83
N PHE A 23 -8.45 3.20 -5.50
CA PHE A 23 -7.29 2.46 -6.04
C PHE A 23 -6.33 3.31 -6.87
N LYS A 24 -6.86 4.27 -7.66
CA LYS A 24 -6.05 5.15 -8.51
C LYS A 24 -5.13 6.10 -7.71
N SER A 25 -5.47 6.37 -6.45
CA SER A 25 -4.64 7.21 -5.58
C SER A 25 -3.51 6.45 -4.90
N ILE A 26 -3.50 5.12 -4.96
CA ILE A 26 -2.41 4.30 -4.45
C ILE A 26 -1.51 3.94 -5.61
N GLU A 27 -0.26 4.37 -5.54
CA GLU A 27 0.78 4.10 -6.53
C GLU A 27 1.87 3.22 -5.91
N ILE A 28 2.37 2.26 -6.68
CA ILE A 28 3.41 1.33 -6.28
C ILE A 28 4.51 1.34 -7.34
N ILE A 29 5.67 1.87 -6.97
CA ILE A 29 6.83 2.03 -7.86
C ILE A 29 7.99 1.26 -7.26
N ASN A 30 8.69 0.48 -8.08
CA ASN A 30 9.93 -0.17 -7.65
C ASN A 30 11.06 0.86 -7.64
N ASP A 31 11.85 0.87 -6.57
CA ASP A 31 13.07 1.67 -6.55
C ASP A 31 14.19 1.05 -7.40
N LYS A 32 15.36 1.69 -7.40
CA LYS A 32 16.54 1.23 -8.15
C LYS A 32 17.01 -0.18 -7.77
N THR A 33 16.67 -0.65 -6.58
CA THR A 33 17.00 -2.01 -6.09
C THR A 33 15.90 -3.03 -6.39
N GLY A 34 14.79 -2.60 -6.99
CA GLY A 34 13.62 -3.43 -7.24
C GLY A 34 12.64 -3.49 -6.07
N ALA A 35 12.96 -2.86 -4.94
CA ALA A 35 12.08 -2.87 -3.77
C ALA A 35 10.84 -1.98 -4.01
N PRO A 36 9.62 -2.47 -3.75
CA PRO A 36 8.40 -1.71 -3.98
C PRO A 36 8.22 -0.59 -2.95
N LYS A 37 7.97 0.63 -3.44
CA LYS A 37 7.61 1.81 -2.64
C LYS A 37 6.16 2.20 -2.90
N VAL A 38 5.47 2.61 -1.84
CA VAL A 38 4.05 2.98 -1.88
C VAL A 38 3.93 4.50 -1.76
N TYR A 39 3.12 5.09 -2.63
CA TYR A 39 2.70 6.49 -2.57
C TYR A 39 1.17 6.55 -2.51
N ILE A 40 0.65 7.34 -1.57
CA ILE A 40 -0.79 7.49 -1.36
C ILE A 40 -1.15 8.96 -1.61
N HIS A 41 -1.74 9.21 -2.77
CA HIS A 41 -2.06 10.55 -3.28
C HIS A 41 -3.43 11.04 -2.77
N VAL A 42 -3.61 11.03 -1.45
CA VAL A 42 -4.79 11.63 -0.78
C VAL A 42 -4.41 12.40 0.48
N GLU A 43 -4.87 13.65 0.57
CA GLU A 43 -4.46 14.60 1.61
C GLU A 43 -4.76 14.12 3.04
N TYR A 44 -5.93 13.50 3.26
CA TYR A 44 -6.33 13.03 4.59
C TYR A 44 -5.49 11.83 5.09
N LEU A 45 -4.71 11.17 4.23
CA LEU A 45 -3.78 10.10 4.61
C LEU A 45 -2.30 10.53 4.51
N LYS A 46 -1.99 11.83 4.40
CA LYS A 46 -0.60 12.31 4.27
C LYS A 46 0.35 11.89 5.40
N HIS A 47 -0.21 11.55 6.56
CA HIS A 47 0.51 11.12 7.74
C HIS A 47 0.61 9.59 7.87
N ILE A 48 0.08 8.85 6.89
CA ILE A 48 0.16 7.41 6.83
C ILE A 48 1.28 7.02 5.88
N GLN A 49 2.22 6.21 6.38
CA GLN A 49 3.22 5.56 5.55
C GLN A 49 2.92 4.07 5.46
N ALA A 50 3.08 3.51 4.27
CA ALA A 50 2.93 2.09 4.02
C ALA A 50 4.26 1.47 3.59
N LYS A 51 4.59 0.31 4.14
CA LYS A 51 5.60 -0.61 3.61
C LYS A 51 4.90 -1.83 3.07
N ILE A 52 5.44 -2.39 1.98
CA ILE A 52 4.82 -3.54 1.32
C ILE A 52 5.86 -4.57 0.91
N SER A 53 5.48 -5.84 1.00
CA SER A 53 6.18 -6.98 0.41
C SER A 53 5.27 -7.67 -0.59
N LEU A 54 5.83 -8.10 -1.72
CA LEU A 54 5.10 -8.75 -2.81
C LEU A 54 5.72 -10.11 -3.09
N SER A 55 4.89 -11.13 -3.30
CA SER A 55 5.33 -12.46 -3.73
C SER A 55 4.33 -13.06 -4.72
N HIS A 56 4.81 -13.89 -5.63
CA HIS A 56 3.96 -14.60 -6.58
C HIS A 56 4.50 -15.99 -6.87
N CYS A 57 3.59 -16.84 -7.34
CA CYS A 57 3.90 -18.10 -8.01
C CYS A 57 3.25 -18.07 -9.40
N GLU A 58 3.09 -19.23 -10.03
CA GLU A 58 2.51 -19.37 -11.38
C GLU A 58 1.15 -18.70 -11.53
N ASP A 59 0.23 -18.91 -10.59
CA ASP A 59 -1.18 -18.53 -10.77
C ASP A 59 -1.71 -17.58 -9.68
N LYS A 60 -0.89 -17.25 -8.68
CA LYS A 60 -1.30 -16.40 -7.55
C LYS A 60 -0.29 -15.30 -7.26
N ALA A 61 -0.79 -14.20 -6.72
CA ALA A 61 0.01 -13.11 -6.19
C ALA A 61 -0.49 -12.74 -4.80
N ILE A 62 0.44 -12.58 -3.87
CA ILE A 62 0.18 -12.13 -2.51
C ILE A 62 0.91 -10.80 -2.25
N ALA A 63 0.32 -9.99 -1.39
CA ALA A 63 0.94 -8.79 -0.87
C ALA A 63 0.68 -8.67 0.62
N PHE A 64 1.70 -8.23 1.35
CA PHE A 64 1.62 -7.96 2.77
C PHE A 64 1.98 -6.50 3.03
N ALA A 65 1.08 -5.75 3.65
CA ALA A 65 1.24 -4.32 3.91
C ALA A 65 1.27 -4.04 5.41
N ILE A 66 2.21 -3.19 5.82
CA ILE A 66 2.24 -2.59 7.15
C ILE A 66 2.05 -1.10 6.97
N ILE A 67 1.15 -0.50 7.74
CA ILE A 67 0.98 0.94 7.77
C ILE A 67 1.35 1.49 9.14
N LYS A 68 1.86 2.72 9.16
CA LYS A 68 2.16 3.46 10.38
C LYS A 68 1.73 4.91 10.25
N ASN A 69 1.28 5.47 11.36
CA ASN A 69 1.13 6.91 11.49
C ASN A 69 2.50 7.53 11.79
N VAL A 70 2.88 8.56 11.04
CA VAL A 70 4.14 9.30 11.22
C VAL A 70 3.94 10.69 11.83
N LYS A 71 2.73 11.02 12.32
CA LYS A 71 2.58 12.14 13.26
C LYS A 71 3.35 11.83 14.54
N LYS A 72 4.26 12.73 14.90
CA LYS A 72 4.86 12.82 16.25
C LYS A 72 3.81 13.28 17.24
#